data_AF-A0A7I0JQV7-F1
#
_entry.id   AF-A0A7I0JQV7-F1
#
_cell.length_a   1.000
_cell.length_b   1.000
_cell.length_c   1.000
_cell.angle_alpha   90.00
_cell.angle_beta   90.00
_cell.angle_gamma   90.00
#
_symmetry.space_group_name_H-M   'P 1'
#
loop_
_entity.id
_entity.type
_entity.pdbx_description
1 polymer ?
#
loop_
_entity_poly.entity_id
_entity_poly.type
_entity_poly.pdbx_seq_one_letter_code
_entity_poly.pdbx_strand_id
1 'polypeptide(L)'
;RGFVRNTLKAGLCDLVPGTPANLEMLRTTTPYYRSSYVFLTRQDGPDVTSFNAPRLRGLRIGVQLIGDDGANSPPVRALSRRGIVGHLIGYPVYGDYAAPNPPARIVDAVASGEIDLAVVWGPLAG
;
A
#
# COMPACT_ATOMS: atom_id res chain seq x y z
N ARG A 1 -5.85 13.48 -13.42
CA ARG A 1 -5.32 12.10 -13.27
C ARG A 1 -4.69 11.64 -14.59
N GLY A 2 -3.53 10.97 -14.54
CA GLY A 2 -2.83 10.45 -15.73
C GLY A 2 -1.34 10.76 -15.73
N PHE A 3 -0.59 10.24 -14.73
CA PHE A 3 0.87 10.45 -14.62
C PHE A 3 1.56 10.20 -15.97
N VAL A 4 1.41 8.99 -16.53
CA VAL A 4 1.99 8.61 -17.83
C VAL A 4 1.56 9.55 -18.96
N ARG A 5 0.30 9.98 -18.99
CA ARG A 5 -0.22 10.87 -20.03
C ARG A 5 0.41 12.27 -19.95
N ASN A 6 0.58 12.77 -18.74
CA ASN A 6 1.00 14.15 -18.48
C ASN A 6 2.52 14.30 -18.31
N THR A 7 3.29 13.19 -18.32
CA THR A 7 4.76 13.22 -18.25
C THR A 7 5.36 12.55 -19.48
N LEU A 8 5.47 11.23 -19.49
CA LEU A 8 6.14 10.45 -20.53
C LEU A 8 5.51 10.68 -21.91
N LYS A 9 4.18 10.57 -22.03
CA LYS A 9 3.48 10.80 -23.32
C LYS A 9 3.44 12.27 -23.74
N ALA A 10 3.77 13.19 -22.84
CA ALA A 10 3.90 14.62 -23.13
C ALA A 10 5.36 15.01 -23.49
N GLY A 11 6.30 14.05 -23.52
CA GLY A 11 7.71 14.32 -23.83
C GLY A 11 8.46 15.07 -22.71
N LEU A 12 7.93 15.07 -21.48
CA LEU A 12 8.56 15.76 -20.35
C LEU A 12 9.57 14.87 -19.60
N CYS A 13 9.59 13.58 -19.90
CA CYS A 13 10.57 12.62 -19.39
C CYS A 13 10.67 11.42 -20.34
N ASP A 14 11.71 10.60 -20.16
CA ASP A 14 12.01 9.43 -21.00
C ASP A 14 11.90 8.08 -20.26
N LEU A 15 11.78 8.10 -18.92
CA LEU A 15 11.80 6.89 -18.08
C LEU A 15 10.86 7.03 -16.88
N VAL A 16 10.20 5.92 -16.53
CA VAL A 16 9.50 5.75 -15.25
C VAL A 16 10.20 4.62 -14.48
N PRO A 17 10.89 4.90 -13.36
CA PRO A 17 11.73 3.91 -12.69
C PRO A 17 10.99 2.67 -12.18
N GLY A 18 9.73 2.80 -11.74
CA GLY A 18 8.97 1.72 -11.14
C GLY A 18 7.54 1.65 -11.65
N THR A 19 7.19 0.55 -12.32
CA THR A 19 5.82 0.24 -12.76
C THR A 19 5.56 -1.27 -12.68
N PRO A 20 4.29 -1.70 -12.64
CA PRO A 20 3.96 -3.12 -12.81
C PRO A 20 4.41 -3.63 -14.19
N ALA A 21 4.89 -4.88 -14.24
CA ALA A 21 5.47 -5.48 -15.45
C ALA A 21 4.56 -5.45 -16.70
N ASN A 22 3.23 -5.45 -16.50
CA ASN A 22 2.25 -5.59 -17.57
C ASN A 22 1.37 -4.33 -17.72
N LEU A 23 1.93 -3.15 -17.45
CA LEU A 23 1.18 -1.90 -17.56
C LEU A 23 1.01 -1.51 -19.05
N GLU A 24 -0.18 -1.76 -19.61
CA GLU A 24 -0.50 -1.60 -21.05
C GLU A 24 -0.12 -0.23 -21.65
N MET A 25 -0.07 0.82 -20.83
CA MET A 25 0.25 2.17 -21.29
C MET A 25 1.74 2.39 -21.62
N LEU A 26 2.61 1.42 -21.32
CA LEU A 26 4.07 1.53 -21.41
C LEU A 26 4.70 0.28 -22.05
N ARG A 27 5.85 0.46 -22.70
CA ARG A 27 6.77 -0.64 -22.98
C ARG A 27 7.67 -0.84 -21.75
N THR A 28 7.46 -1.92 -21.02
CA THR A 28 8.22 -2.23 -19.80
C THR A 28 9.52 -2.97 -20.10
N THR A 29 10.51 -2.83 -19.22
CA THR A 29 11.74 -3.64 -19.24
C THR A 29 11.50 -5.03 -18.65
N THR A 30 12.50 -5.90 -18.70
CA THR A 30 12.50 -7.12 -17.86
C THR A 30 12.40 -6.71 -16.38
N PRO A 31 11.47 -7.28 -15.59
CA PRO A 31 11.34 -6.94 -14.18
C PRO A 31 12.64 -7.15 -13.42
N TYR A 32 13.12 -6.10 -12.76
CA TYR A 32 14.39 -6.13 -12.00
C TYR A 32 14.19 -6.50 -10.52
N TYR A 33 12.94 -6.54 -10.04
CA TYR A 33 12.59 -7.07 -8.72
C TYR A 33 11.15 -7.59 -8.69
N ARG A 34 10.82 -8.37 -7.67
CA ARG A 34 9.46 -8.77 -7.33
C ARG A 34 9.25 -8.55 -5.84
N SER A 35 8.11 -8.00 -5.46
CA SER A 35 7.74 -7.84 -4.06
C SER A 35 6.27 -8.22 -3.84
N SER A 36 5.83 -8.16 -2.59
CA SER A 36 4.47 -8.48 -2.16
C SER A 36 3.97 -7.45 -1.16
N TYR A 37 2.67 -7.52 -0.85
CA TYR A 37 2.19 -6.93 0.38
C TYR A 37 2.67 -7.76 1.57
N VAL A 38 2.95 -7.10 2.68
CA VAL A 38 3.44 -7.71 3.92
C VAL A 38 2.60 -7.25 5.11
N PHE A 39 2.53 -8.08 6.14
CA PHE A 39 2.06 -7.66 7.46
C PHE A 39 3.19 -6.91 8.16
N LEU A 40 2.92 -5.70 8.60
CA LEU A 40 3.85 -4.86 9.35
C LEU A 40 3.31 -4.69 10.77
N THR A 41 4.14 -5.03 11.76
CA THR A 41 3.85 -4.91 13.19
C THR A 41 5.08 -4.40 13.93
N ARG A 42 4.89 -3.94 15.17
CA ARG A 42 6.00 -3.78 16.12
C ARG A 42 6.57 -5.14 16.52
N GLN A 43 7.78 -5.16 17.09
CA GLN A 43 8.43 -6.40 17.55
C GLN A 43 7.64 -7.09 18.68
N ASP A 44 7.00 -6.31 19.54
CA ASP A 44 6.09 -6.77 20.61
C ASP A 44 4.63 -6.88 20.14
N GLY A 45 4.40 -6.77 18.84
CA GLY A 45 3.08 -6.74 18.22
C GLY A 45 2.44 -8.12 18.03
N PRO A 46 1.23 -8.16 17.45
CA PRO A 46 0.53 -9.40 17.20
C PRO A 46 1.22 -10.24 16.12
N ASP A 47 1.51 -11.50 16.43
CA ASP A 47 2.03 -12.46 15.44
C ASP A 47 0.94 -12.83 14.41
N VAL A 48 1.05 -12.31 13.19
CA VAL A 48 0.11 -12.56 12.10
C VAL A 48 0.87 -12.96 10.86
N THR A 49 0.65 -14.20 10.42
CA THR A 49 1.29 -14.77 9.22
C THR A 49 0.30 -15.01 8.08
N SER A 50 -1.00 -14.80 8.30
CA SER A 50 -2.05 -15.13 7.32
C SER A 50 -3.29 -14.24 7.46
N PHE A 51 -3.91 -13.92 6.34
CA PHE A 51 -5.23 -13.27 6.30
C PHE A 51 -6.35 -14.11 6.95
N ASN A 52 -6.13 -15.40 7.20
CA ASN A 52 -7.09 -16.26 7.88
C ASN A 52 -6.92 -16.26 9.42
N ALA A 53 -5.92 -15.55 9.95
CA ALA A 53 -5.66 -15.53 11.39
C ALA A 53 -6.87 -14.99 12.17
N PRO A 54 -7.43 -15.74 13.14
CA PRO A 54 -8.66 -15.33 13.85
C PRO A 54 -8.54 -13.97 14.54
N ARG A 55 -7.36 -13.66 15.07
CA ARG A 55 -7.04 -12.41 15.78
C ARG A 55 -7.25 -11.16 14.93
N LEU A 56 -7.18 -11.24 13.60
CA LEU A 56 -7.38 -10.08 12.71
C LEU A 56 -8.74 -9.39 12.91
N ARG A 57 -9.75 -10.11 13.39
CA ARG A 57 -11.08 -9.52 13.66
C ARG A 57 -11.08 -8.51 14.81
N GLY A 58 -10.10 -8.60 15.73
CA GLY A 58 -10.00 -7.72 16.89
C GLY A 58 -8.97 -6.60 16.76
N LEU A 59 -8.18 -6.58 15.68
CA LEU A 59 -7.08 -5.63 15.51
C LEU A 59 -7.53 -4.38 14.75
N ARG A 60 -6.95 -3.22 15.07
CA ARG A 60 -6.96 -2.02 14.22
C ARG A 60 -5.96 -2.21 13.10
N ILE A 61 -6.45 -2.34 11.87
CA ILE A 61 -5.65 -2.73 10.71
C ILE A 61 -5.51 -1.55 9.75
N GLY A 62 -4.29 -1.06 9.59
CA GLY A 62 -3.95 -0.07 8.57
C GLY A 62 -3.90 -0.68 7.17
N VAL A 63 -4.48 -0.01 6.20
CA VAL A 63 -4.46 -0.40 4.78
C VAL A 63 -4.21 0.81 3.88
N GLN A 64 -3.48 0.62 2.78
CA GLN A 64 -3.27 1.67 1.79
C GLN A 64 -4.48 1.85 0.89
N LEU A 65 -4.96 3.10 0.77
CA LEU A 65 -6.02 3.50 -0.16
C LEU A 65 -5.39 4.06 -1.44
N ILE A 66 -5.79 3.51 -2.59
CA ILE A 66 -5.23 3.89 -3.90
C ILE A 66 -6.23 4.78 -4.63
N GLY A 67 -5.81 6.00 -4.98
CA GLY A 67 -6.64 6.95 -5.73
C GLY A 67 -7.55 7.80 -4.85
N ASP A 68 -8.04 8.89 -5.43
CA ASP A 68 -9.04 9.76 -4.80
C ASP A 68 -10.43 9.12 -4.78
N ASP A 69 -10.62 8.03 -5.54
CA ASP A 69 -11.81 7.18 -5.59
C ASP A 69 -11.80 6.07 -4.53
N GLY A 70 -10.76 5.98 -3.69
CA GLY A 70 -10.67 4.99 -2.63
C GLY A 70 -10.65 3.55 -3.16
N ALA A 71 -10.07 3.32 -4.33
CA ALA A 71 -10.03 1.99 -4.93
C ALA A 71 -9.40 0.98 -3.96
N ASN A 72 -10.15 -0.10 -3.70
CA ASN A 72 -9.74 -1.13 -2.76
C ASN A 72 -8.44 -1.79 -3.23
N SER A 73 -7.35 -1.52 -2.51
CA SER A 73 -6.09 -2.20 -2.74
C SER A 73 -6.23 -3.72 -2.51
N PRO A 74 -5.31 -4.55 -3.05
CA PRO A 74 -5.37 -5.99 -2.85
C PRO A 74 -5.55 -6.44 -1.38
N PRO A 75 -4.89 -5.80 -0.39
CA PRO A 75 -5.16 -6.06 1.03
C PRO A 75 -6.61 -5.81 1.47
N VAL A 76 -7.19 -4.67 1.08
CA VAL A 76 -8.58 -4.35 1.41
C VAL A 76 -9.51 -5.41 0.84
N ARG A 77 -9.33 -5.77 -0.44
CA ARG A 77 -10.12 -6.85 -1.08
C ARG A 77 -9.97 -8.18 -0.36
N ALA A 78 -8.77 -8.53 0.09
CA ALA A 78 -8.50 -9.78 0.80
C ALA A 78 -9.15 -9.84 2.19
N LEU A 79 -9.16 -8.71 2.92
CA LEU A 79 -9.78 -8.58 4.24
C LEU A 79 -11.31 -8.51 4.14
N SER A 80 -11.86 -7.72 3.21
CA SER A 80 -13.30 -7.62 2.98
C SER A 80 -13.93 -8.97 2.61
N ARG A 81 -13.25 -9.77 1.76
CA ARG A 81 -13.70 -11.14 1.43
C ARG A 81 -13.84 -12.08 2.63
N ARG A 82 -13.23 -11.72 3.77
CA ARG A 82 -13.26 -12.50 5.02
C ARG A 82 -14.16 -11.87 6.08
N GLY A 83 -14.89 -10.82 5.73
CA GLY A 83 -15.72 -10.06 6.65
C GLY A 83 -14.93 -9.18 7.64
N ILE A 84 -13.63 -8.96 7.40
CA ILE A 84 -12.78 -8.12 8.26
C ILE A 84 -12.82 -6.70 7.70
N VAL A 85 -13.86 -5.93 8.07
CA VAL A 85 -14.08 -4.56 7.57
C VAL A 85 -14.22 -3.52 8.67
N GLY A 86 -14.75 -3.90 9.85
CA GLY A 86 -15.13 -2.94 10.90
C GLY A 86 -13.97 -2.17 11.53
N HIS A 87 -12.75 -2.69 11.45
CA HIS A 87 -11.55 -2.09 12.08
C HIS A 87 -10.46 -1.73 11.06
N LEU A 88 -10.82 -1.55 9.78
CA LEU A 88 -9.88 -1.10 8.76
C LEU A 88 -9.71 0.42 8.83
N ILE A 89 -8.46 0.88 8.91
CA ILE A 89 -8.10 2.29 8.90
C ILE A 89 -7.36 2.57 7.60
N GLY A 90 -7.95 3.43 6.79
CA GLY A 90 -7.43 3.78 5.47
C GLY A 90 -6.35 4.86 5.54
N TYR A 91 -5.20 4.58 4.94
CA TYR A 91 -4.11 5.54 4.75
C TYR A 91 -3.94 5.83 3.26
N PRO A 92 -4.28 7.05 2.79
CA PRO A 92 -4.06 7.44 1.41
C PRO A 92 -2.58 7.32 1.01
N VAL A 93 -2.31 6.74 -0.17
CA VAL A 93 -0.95 6.73 -0.74
C VAL A 93 -0.52 8.09 -1.29
N TYR A 94 -1.50 8.95 -1.57
CA TYR A 94 -1.30 10.34 -1.93
C TYR A 94 -1.55 11.22 -0.71
N GLY A 95 -0.78 12.27 -0.55
CA GLY A 95 -0.95 13.20 0.56
C GLY A 95 -0.40 14.56 0.21
N ASP A 96 -0.09 15.35 1.24
CA ASP A 96 0.57 16.64 1.05
C ASP A 96 1.98 16.42 0.49
N TYR A 97 2.18 16.75 -0.78
CA TYR A 97 3.47 16.63 -1.45
C TYR A 97 4.52 17.64 -0.94
N ALA A 98 4.14 18.58 -0.08
CA ALA A 98 5.10 19.39 0.67
C ALA A 98 5.79 18.60 1.79
N ALA A 99 5.20 17.49 2.25
CA ALA A 99 5.82 16.57 3.18
C ALA A 99 6.78 15.60 2.45
N PRO A 100 7.92 15.22 3.05
CA PRO A 100 8.98 14.46 2.37
C PRO A 100 8.60 13.00 2.05
N ASN A 101 7.71 12.37 2.83
CA ASN A 101 7.26 10.99 2.58
C ASN A 101 5.80 10.80 3.00
N PRO A 102 4.83 11.32 2.24
CA PRO A 102 3.41 11.20 2.58
C PRO A 102 2.93 9.75 2.79
N PRO A 103 3.42 8.74 2.02
CA PRO A 103 3.09 7.34 2.26
C PRO A 103 3.56 6.75 3.60
N ALA A 104 4.55 7.34 4.28
CA ALA A 104 5.10 6.78 5.53
C ALA A 104 4.11 6.76 6.69
N ARG A 105 3.03 7.56 6.63
CA ARG A 105 2.08 7.72 7.74
C ARG A 105 1.52 6.40 8.27
N ILE A 106 1.31 5.40 7.41
CA ILE A 106 0.85 4.07 7.83
C ILE A 106 1.90 3.31 8.64
N VAL A 107 3.18 3.47 8.31
CA VAL A 107 4.31 2.89 9.05
C VAL A 107 4.43 3.60 10.41
N ASP A 108 4.34 4.93 10.41
CA ASP A 108 4.38 5.74 11.64
C ASP A 108 3.24 5.37 12.60
N ALA A 109 2.04 5.10 12.06
CA ALA A 109 0.89 4.68 12.85
C ALA A 109 1.10 3.30 13.52
N VAL A 110 1.82 2.37 12.86
CA VAL A 110 2.22 1.10 13.52
C VAL A 110 3.25 1.39 14.60
N ALA A 111 4.23 2.23 14.32
CA ALA A 111 5.30 2.57 15.26
C ALA A 111 4.78 3.27 16.53
N SER A 112 3.81 4.19 16.38
CA SER A 112 3.21 4.94 17.49
C SER A 112 2.17 4.15 18.29
N GLY A 113 1.68 3.02 17.77
CA GLY A 113 0.58 2.28 18.38
C GLY A 113 -0.80 2.83 18.07
N GLU A 114 -0.93 3.75 17.11
CA GLU A 114 -2.24 4.17 16.56
C GLU A 114 -2.96 3.01 15.85
N ILE A 115 -2.22 2.06 15.29
CA ILE A 115 -2.73 0.80 14.76
C ILE A 115 -1.92 -0.38 15.28
N ASP A 116 -2.54 -1.56 15.29
CA ASP A 116 -1.93 -2.77 15.83
C ASP A 116 -1.12 -3.51 14.78
N LEU A 117 -1.54 -3.40 13.52
CA LEU A 117 -0.95 -4.04 12.35
C LEU A 117 -1.28 -3.22 11.11
N ALA A 118 -0.39 -3.22 10.12
CA ALA A 118 -0.68 -2.71 8.78
C ALA A 118 -0.45 -3.79 7.71
N VAL A 119 -1.16 -3.67 6.59
CA VAL A 119 -0.84 -4.41 5.37
C VAL A 119 -0.32 -3.44 4.32
N VAL A 120 0.99 -3.49 4.07
CA VAL A 120 1.73 -2.46 3.31
C VAL A 120 2.47 -3.08 2.12
N TRP A 121 2.69 -2.29 1.07
CA TRP A 121 3.55 -2.69 -0.05
C TRP A 121 4.99 -2.88 0.45
N GLY A 122 5.60 -4.04 0.17
CA GLY A 122 6.90 -4.44 0.73
C GLY A 122 8.01 -3.39 0.62
N PRO A 123 8.25 -2.76 -0.54
CA PRO A 123 9.25 -1.69 -0.69
C PRO A 123 9.01 -0.45 0.19
N LEU A 124 7.79 -0.23 0.69
CA LEU A 124 7.51 0.83 1.66
C LEU A 124 7.73 0.35 3.10
N ALA A 125 7.59 -0.95 3.36
CA ALA A 125 7.64 -1.52 4.70
C ALA A 125 9.06 -1.56 5.30
N GLY A 126 10.09 -1.48 4.45
CA GLY A 126 11.50 -1.69 4.83
C GLY A 126 12.04 -3.00 4.27
#